data_AF-A0A7J0BVG4-F1
#
_entry.id   AF-A0A7J0BVG4-F1
#
_cell.length_a   1.000
_cell.length_b   1.000
_cell.length_c   1.000
_cell.angle_alpha   90.00
_cell.angle_beta   90.00
_cell.angle_gamma   90.00
#
_symmetry.space_group_name_H-M   'P 1'
#
loop_
_entity.id
_entity.type
_entity.pdbx_description
1 polymer ?
#
loop_
_entity_poly.entity_id
_entity_poly.type
_entity_poly.pdbx_seq_one_letter_code
_entity_poly.pdbx_strand_id
1 'polypeptide(L)'
;MSNFEHDAYMEKLRAEREAREQAERDRLTLALGVDWNPVRPADVRSWAAVPAPKYKKDFVGKFIRCLDVPRNSYAGMVDRDPVPDFAVMQIRRRDTGMGSPGEATLTCDWYCPCCGRNHEKSLPESMIDEGGIKFLEPEEHYSCGEKYFFYLAAPYTHPDPAVRQQRWLDATRAAAWLMQQGHRVLSPISMGHPMSVMGAGGDWAAWNAQCLAMLEAARAMCILKQDDDAWRQSVDIQAEAEHAHKLGRPIWSLTPMEGGGYNLGVQTEQRWW
;
A
#
# COMPACT_ATOMS: atom_id res chain seq x y z
N MET A 1 37.12 29.13 7.25
CA MET A 1 35.89 29.79 6.76
C MET A 1 35.10 30.20 7.98
N SER A 2 34.73 31.48 8.07
CA SER A 2 33.91 31.96 9.18
C SER A 2 32.49 31.37 9.09
N ASN A 3 31.75 31.27 10.20
CA ASN A 3 30.35 30.78 10.18
C ASN A 3 29.48 31.55 9.17
N PHE A 4 29.78 32.83 8.96
CA PHE A 4 29.11 33.68 7.98
C PHE A 4 29.33 33.23 6.53
N GLU A 5 30.52 32.75 6.18
CA GLU A 5 30.83 32.24 4.84
C GLU A 5 30.18 30.87 4.57
N HIS A 6 29.98 30.07 5.61
CA HIS A 6 29.28 28.79 5.51
C HIS A 6 27.77 28.99 5.35
N ASP A 7 27.17 29.89 6.13
CA ASP A 7 25.75 30.19 6.04
C ASP A 7 25.39 30.80 4.68
N ALA A 8 26.20 31.74 4.18
CA ALA A 8 26.03 32.30 2.84
C ALA A 8 26.18 31.25 1.73
N TYR A 9 27.06 30.27 1.89
CA TYR A 9 27.22 29.15 0.95
C TYR A 9 26.02 28.20 0.97
N MET A 10 25.49 27.89 2.16
CA MET A 10 24.32 27.03 2.33
C MET A 10 23.04 27.71 1.84
N GLU A 11 22.91 29.02 2.03
CA GLU A 11 21.79 29.82 1.50
C GLU A 11 21.84 29.88 -0.03
N LYS A 12 23.04 30.04 -0.60
CA LYS A 12 23.25 29.95 -2.06
C LYS A 12 22.85 28.57 -2.60
N LEU A 13 23.25 27.48 -1.95
CA LEU A 13 22.85 26.12 -2.35
C LEU A 13 21.34 25.88 -2.25
N ARG A 14 20.68 26.44 -1.23
CA ARG A 14 19.21 26.38 -1.12
C ARG A 14 18.53 27.13 -2.25
N ALA A 15 18.99 28.35 -2.53
CA ALA A 15 18.47 29.16 -3.63
C ALA A 15 18.69 28.49 -5.00
N GLU A 16 19.87 27.89 -5.24
CA GLU A 16 20.17 27.14 -6.46
C GLU A 16 19.28 25.88 -6.58
N ARG A 17 19.01 25.20 -5.47
CA ARG A 17 18.11 24.06 -5.42
C ARG A 17 16.66 24.45 -5.70
N GLU A 18 16.17 25.50 -5.06
CA GLU A 18 14.82 26.03 -5.28
C GLU A 18 14.63 26.51 -6.72
N ALA A 19 15.63 27.20 -7.30
CA ALA A 19 15.60 27.60 -8.70
C ALA A 19 15.55 26.41 -9.65
N ARG A 20 16.28 25.32 -9.36
CA ARG A 20 16.25 24.09 -10.15
C ARG A 20 14.91 23.36 -10.04
N GLU A 21 14.35 23.30 -8.83
CA GLU A 21 13.04 22.68 -8.59
C GLU A 21 11.92 23.48 -9.26
N GLN A 22 12.01 24.82 -9.27
CA GLN A 22 11.04 25.67 -9.95
C GLN A 22 11.14 25.57 -11.48
N ALA A 23 12.35 25.55 -12.03
CA ALA A 23 12.56 25.38 -13.47
C ALA A 23 12.00 24.04 -13.99
N GLU A 24 12.11 22.96 -13.20
CA GLU A 24 11.54 21.66 -13.56
C GLU A 24 10.01 21.65 -13.47
N ARG A 25 9.42 22.33 -12.48
CA ARG A 25 7.97 22.54 -12.40
C ARG A 25 7.44 23.27 -13.62
N ASP A 26 8.09 24.38 -13.99
CA ASP A 26 7.69 25.20 -15.14
C ASP A 26 7.82 24.40 -16.45
N ARG A 27 8.89 23.60 -16.58
CA ARG A 27 9.07 22.67 -17.71
C ARG A 27 7.95 21.62 -17.79
N LEU A 28 7.57 21.03 -16.67
CA LEU A 28 6.53 20.01 -16.60
C LEU A 28 5.14 20.60 -16.89
N THR A 29 4.86 21.80 -16.37
CA THR A 29 3.62 22.55 -16.68
C THR A 29 3.52 22.90 -18.17
N LEU A 30 4.64 23.26 -18.80
CA LEU A 30 4.70 23.53 -20.24
C LEU A 30 4.54 22.25 -21.08
N ALA A 31 5.10 21.13 -20.62
CA ALA A 31 5.10 19.85 -21.34
C ALA A 31 3.75 19.11 -21.26
N LEU A 32 2.99 19.30 -20.18
CA LEU A 32 1.80 18.48 -19.89
C LEU A 32 0.46 19.19 -20.13
N GLY A 33 0.47 20.48 -20.49
CA GLY A 33 -0.73 21.25 -20.80
C GLY A 33 -1.61 21.55 -19.59
N VAL A 34 -2.44 22.59 -19.69
CA VAL A 34 -3.22 23.17 -18.57
C VAL A 34 -4.44 22.35 -18.16
N ASP A 35 -4.62 21.14 -18.71
CA ASP A 35 -5.85 20.34 -18.62
C ASP A 35 -5.61 18.91 -18.11
N TRP A 36 -4.65 18.76 -17.19
CA TRP A 36 -4.43 17.50 -16.49
C TRP A 36 -5.54 17.26 -15.46
N ASN A 37 -6.53 16.44 -15.83
CA ASN A 37 -7.60 15.96 -14.95
C ASN A 37 -7.24 14.58 -14.38
N PRO A 38 -6.89 14.46 -13.09
CA PRO A 38 -6.47 13.21 -12.49
C PRO A 38 -7.67 12.50 -11.90
N VAL A 39 -8.22 11.54 -12.64
CA VAL A 39 -9.08 10.54 -12.01
C VAL A 39 -8.71 9.17 -12.56
N ARG A 40 -8.31 8.28 -11.63
CA ARG A 40 -8.21 6.80 -11.65
C ARG A 40 -6.80 6.20 -11.83
N PRO A 41 -6.54 4.96 -11.33
CA PRO A 41 -7.29 4.11 -10.38
C PRO A 41 -6.39 3.68 -9.18
N ALA A 42 -5.72 4.63 -8.54
CA ALA A 42 -5.14 4.48 -7.20
C ALA A 42 -4.82 5.85 -6.59
N ASP A 43 -5.74 6.81 -6.67
CA ASP A 43 -5.65 8.04 -5.90
C ASP A 43 -5.77 7.68 -4.40
N VAL A 44 -4.64 7.35 -3.78
CA VAL A 44 -4.51 7.21 -2.33
C VAL A 44 -4.57 8.60 -1.74
N ARG A 45 -5.77 9.17 -1.72
CA ARG A 45 -6.10 10.32 -0.90
C ARG A 45 -5.89 9.88 0.55
N SER A 46 -5.21 10.66 1.39
CA SER A 46 -5.40 10.46 2.82
C SER A 46 -6.87 10.77 3.12
N TRP A 47 -7.47 9.96 3.97
CA TRP A 47 -8.90 10.01 4.25
C TRP A 47 -9.08 10.49 5.67
N ALA A 48 -9.59 11.71 5.83
CA ALA A 48 -9.97 12.23 7.13
C ALA A 48 -11.32 11.63 7.52
N ALA A 49 -11.41 11.12 8.75
CA ALA A 49 -12.70 10.75 9.30
C ALA A 49 -13.51 12.02 9.54
N VAL A 50 -14.69 12.09 8.93
CA VAL A 50 -15.62 13.21 9.10
C VAL A 50 -16.89 12.73 9.81
N PRO A 51 -17.61 13.63 10.50
CA PRO A 51 -18.93 13.31 11.03
C PRO A 51 -19.89 12.86 9.93
N ALA A 52 -20.82 11.97 10.26
CA ALA A 52 -21.87 11.56 9.34
C ALA A 52 -22.69 12.78 8.86
N PRO A 53 -23.07 12.85 7.58
CA PRO A 53 -23.93 13.92 7.08
C PRO A 53 -25.24 14.02 7.89
N LYS A 54 -25.66 15.25 8.18
CA LYS A 54 -26.88 15.51 8.97
C LYS A 54 -28.14 14.92 8.35
N TYR A 55 -28.23 14.91 7.01
CA TYR A 55 -29.39 14.41 6.29
C TYR A 55 -29.05 13.13 5.53
N LYS A 56 -29.86 12.08 5.75
CA LYS A 56 -29.69 10.76 5.12
C LYS A 56 -29.74 10.77 3.59
N LYS A 57 -30.39 11.77 3.00
CA LYS A 57 -30.42 11.99 1.54
C LYS A 57 -29.03 12.30 0.94
N ASP A 58 -28.11 12.80 1.77
CA ASP A 58 -26.76 13.20 1.35
C ASP A 58 -25.73 12.06 1.51
N PHE A 59 -26.17 10.85 1.87
CA PHE A 59 -25.28 9.69 2.01
C PHE A 59 -24.77 9.19 0.65
N VAL A 60 -25.61 9.22 -0.38
CA VAL A 60 -25.24 8.73 -1.71
C VAL A 60 -24.09 9.58 -2.26
N GLY A 61 -23.05 8.90 -2.74
CA GLY A 61 -21.83 9.52 -3.26
C GLY A 61 -20.75 9.78 -2.21
N LYS A 62 -21.06 9.69 -0.90
CA LYS A 62 -20.05 9.82 0.16
C LYS A 62 -19.21 8.56 0.28
N PHE A 63 -17.99 8.75 0.79
CA PHE A 63 -17.05 7.67 1.07
C PHE A 63 -17.17 7.24 2.52
N ILE A 64 -17.05 5.94 2.73
CA ILE A 64 -17.09 5.33 4.04
C ILE A 64 -15.98 4.31 4.20
N ARG A 65 -15.65 4.01 5.45
CA ARG A 65 -14.83 2.87 5.84
C ARG A 65 -15.60 2.04 6.85
N CYS A 66 -15.72 0.75 6.55
CA CYS A 66 -16.27 -0.23 7.48
C CYS A 66 -15.11 -0.91 8.22
N LEU A 67 -15.15 -0.89 9.56
CA LEU A 67 -14.08 -1.43 10.41
C LEU A 67 -14.12 -2.96 10.48
N ASP A 68 -15.32 -3.54 10.47
CA ASP A 68 -15.57 -4.98 10.51
C ASP A 68 -16.72 -5.28 9.54
N VAL A 69 -16.37 -5.68 8.32
CA VAL A 69 -17.37 -5.89 7.26
C VAL A 69 -18.12 -7.20 7.55
N PRO A 70 -19.46 -7.19 7.69
CA PRO A 70 -20.22 -8.40 7.95
C PRO A 70 -20.00 -9.44 6.85
N ARG A 71 -19.46 -10.60 7.24
CA ARG A 71 -19.27 -11.76 6.36
C ARG A 71 -20.52 -12.63 6.47
N ASN A 72 -21.39 -12.58 5.48
CA ASN A 72 -22.64 -13.34 5.55
C ASN A 72 -22.39 -14.79 5.11
N SER A 73 -22.44 -15.73 6.04
CA SER A 73 -22.48 -17.16 5.70
C SER A 73 -23.88 -17.53 5.18
N TYR A 74 -24.09 -17.49 3.87
CA TYR A 74 -25.32 -18.02 3.27
C TYR A 74 -25.14 -19.52 2.96
N ALA A 75 -25.98 -20.37 3.55
CA ALA A 75 -26.17 -21.78 3.17
C ALA A 75 -24.88 -22.64 3.06
N GLY A 76 -23.92 -22.48 3.98
CA GLY A 76 -22.70 -23.29 4.00
C GLY A 76 -21.66 -22.94 2.92
N MET A 77 -21.92 -21.91 2.10
CA MET A 77 -20.88 -21.25 1.33
C MET A 77 -20.22 -20.19 2.19
N VAL A 78 -18.92 -20.33 2.46
CA VAL A 78 -18.12 -19.28 3.07
C VAL A 78 -18.15 -18.09 2.11
N ASP A 79 -18.63 -16.94 2.59
CA ASP A 79 -18.64 -15.68 1.86
C ASP A 79 -17.23 -15.45 1.31
N ARG A 80 -17.04 -15.57 0.00
CA ARG A 80 -15.75 -15.30 -0.67
C ARG A 80 -15.58 -13.82 -0.95
N ASP A 81 -16.28 -12.97 -0.20
CA ASP A 81 -16.25 -11.54 -0.45
C ASP A 81 -14.88 -11.01 -0.05
N PRO A 82 -14.05 -10.58 -1.00
CA PRO A 82 -12.67 -10.23 -0.74
C PRO A 82 -12.58 -8.79 -0.22
N VAL A 83 -13.65 -8.26 0.41
CA VAL A 83 -13.66 -6.91 0.94
C VAL A 83 -12.55 -6.84 1.98
N PRO A 84 -11.45 -6.11 1.72
CA PRO A 84 -10.42 -5.97 2.73
C PRO A 84 -11.01 -5.17 3.90
N ASP A 85 -10.76 -5.60 5.13
CA ASP A 85 -11.10 -4.79 6.29
C ASP A 85 -10.48 -3.39 6.12
N PHE A 86 -11.20 -2.34 6.51
CA PHE A 86 -10.83 -0.94 6.28
C PHE A 86 -10.87 -0.43 4.83
N ALA A 87 -11.41 -1.20 3.88
CA ALA A 87 -11.64 -0.72 2.52
C ALA A 87 -12.45 0.57 2.51
N VAL A 88 -12.03 1.51 1.65
CA VAL A 88 -12.80 2.71 1.37
C VAL A 88 -13.83 2.36 0.32
N MET A 89 -15.10 2.51 0.67
CA MET A 89 -16.24 2.23 -0.20
C MET A 89 -16.97 3.52 -0.50
N GLN A 90 -17.61 3.60 -1.67
CA GLN A 90 -18.51 4.68 -1.99
C GLN A 90 -19.96 4.20 -1.84
N ILE A 91 -20.79 4.97 -1.15
CA ILE A 91 -22.22 4.66 -1.05
C ILE A 91 -22.86 4.94 -2.42
N ARG A 92 -23.35 3.90 -3.08
CA ARG A 92 -24.03 3.99 -4.38
C ARG A 92 -25.53 4.18 -4.22
N ARG A 93 -26.13 3.48 -3.27
CA ARG A 93 -27.57 3.52 -3.05
C ARG A 93 -27.88 3.33 -1.58
N ARG A 94 -28.98 3.95 -1.16
CA ARG A 94 -29.61 3.75 0.13
C ARG A 94 -31.00 3.20 -0.12
N ASP A 95 -31.24 1.95 0.27
CA ASP A 95 -32.53 1.30 0.12
C ASP A 95 -33.28 1.26 1.45
N THR A 96 -34.57 1.54 1.37
CA THR A 96 -35.51 1.36 2.49
C THR A 96 -36.58 0.38 2.02
N GLY A 97 -36.51 -0.90 2.44
CA GLY A 97 -37.66 -1.79 2.31
C GLY A 97 -37.50 -3.15 1.61
N MET A 98 -36.31 -3.77 1.56
CA MET A 98 -36.18 -5.18 1.10
C MET A 98 -35.49 -6.14 2.09
N GLY A 99 -35.06 -5.66 3.26
CA GLY A 99 -34.55 -6.47 4.37
C GLY A 99 -35.53 -6.52 5.56
N SER A 100 -35.09 -7.11 6.68
CA SER A 100 -35.82 -7.18 7.96
C SER A 100 -36.62 -5.90 8.27
N PRO A 101 -37.81 -6.00 8.87
CA PRO A 101 -38.76 -4.89 8.89
C PRO A 101 -38.19 -3.65 9.58
N GLY A 102 -37.87 -2.62 8.80
CA GLY A 102 -37.52 -1.28 9.29
C GLY A 102 -36.05 -0.86 9.17
N GLU A 103 -35.13 -1.74 8.78
CA GLU A 103 -33.72 -1.37 8.66
C GLU A 103 -33.36 -0.92 7.23
N ALA A 104 -32.76 0.26 7.12
CA ALA A 104 -32.24 0.77 5.85
C ALA A 104 -30.89 0.13 5.54
N THR A 105 -30.64 -0.15 4.26
CA THR A 105 -29.38 -0.77 3.81
C THR A 105 -28.64 0.18 2.88
N LEU A 106 -27.32 0.23 3.03
CA LEU A 106 -26.40 0.97 2.19
C LEU A 106 -25.72 0.02 1.22
N THR A 107 -26.02 0.18 -0.05
CA THR A 107 -25.28 -0.48 -1.12
C THR A 107 -24.03 0.33 -1.42
N CYS A 108 -22.87 -0.27 -1.17
CA CYS A 108 -21.57 0.36 -1.29
C CYS A 108 -20.71 -0.39 -2.29
N ASP A 109 -19.96 0.32 -3.13
CA ASP A 109 -18.99 -0.31 -4.02
C ASP A 109 -17.55 0.04 -3.65
N TRP A 110 -16.63 -0.86 -4.01
CA TRP A 110 -15.21 -0.61 -3.90
C TRP A 110 -14.49 -1.22 -5.10
N TYR A 111 -13.34 -0.63 -5.42
CA TYR A 111 -12.44 -1.21 -6.40
C TYR A 111 -11.62 -2.32 -5.75
N CYS A 112 -11.82 -3.57 -6.19
CA CYS A 112 -11.16 -4.72 -5.61
C CYS A 112 -9.71 -4.83 -6.11
N PRO A 113 -8.69 -4.74 -5.23
CA PRO A 113 -7.30 -4.86 -5.63
C PRO A 113 -6.93 -6.30 -6.04
N CYS A 114 -7.72 -7.29 -5.60
CA CYS A 114 -7.44 -8.70 -5.89
C CYS A 114 -7.83 -9.11 -7.32
N CYS A 115 -8.89 -8.53 -7.89
CA CYS A 115 -9.40 -8.89 -9.21
C CYS A 115 -9.42 -7.72 -10.22
N GLY A 116 -9.17 -6.50 -9.78
CA GLY A 116 -9.15 -5.29 -10.61
C GLY A 116 -10.53 -4.82 -11.09
N ARG A 117 -11.62 -5.27 -10.45
CA ARG A 117 -13.01 -4.92 -10.80
C ARG A 117 -13.71 -4.27 -9.62
N ASN A 118 -14.79 -3.53 -9.89
CA ASN A 118 -15.66 -3.03 -8.83
C ASN A 118 -16.50 -4.18 -8.26
N HIS A 119 -16.54 -4.27 -6.95
CA HIS A 119 -17.43 -5.16 -6.20
C HIS A 119 -18.42 -4.31 -5.41
N GLU A 120 -19.54 -4.93 -5.00
CA GLU A 120 -20.62 -4.26 -4.28
C GLU A 120 -20.98 -5.06 -3.02
N LYS A 121 -21.21 -4.35 -1.90
CA LYS A 121 -21.63 -4.92 -0.62
C LYS A 121 -22.78 -4.11 -0.07
N SER A 122 -23.74 -4.82 0.52
CA SER A 122 -24.83 -4.22 1.27
C SER A 122 -24.49 -4.21 2.76
N LEU A 123 -24.45 -3.01 3.35
CA LEU A 123 -24.16 -2.79 4.77
C LEU A 123 -25.42 -2.26 5.49
N PRO A 124 -25.75 -2.74 6.69
CA PRO A 124 -26.84 -2.16 7.47
C PRO A 124 -26.53 -0.73 7.90
N GLU A 125 -27.52 0.17 7.80
CA GLU A 125 -27.36 1.58 8.20
C GLU A 125 -27.10 1.72 9.72
N SER A 126 -27.58 0.78 10.54
CA SER A 126 -27.35 0.74 12.00
C SER A 126 -25.88 0.76 12.38
N MET A 127 -25.00 0.22 11.53
CA MET A 127 -23.55 0.23 11.76
C MET A 127 -22.95 1.65 11.81
N ILE A 128 -23.65 2.66 11.28
CA ILE A 128 -23.23 4.06 11.46
C ILE A 128 -23.38 4.47 12.93
N ASP A 129 -24.52 4.17 13.54
CA ASP A 129 -24.84 4.54 14.92
C ASP A 129 -24.02 3.68 15.93
N GLU A 130 -23.72 2.44 15.57
CA GLU A 130 -22.84 1.53 16.33
C GLU A 130 -21.34 1.87 16.19
N GLY A 131 -20.99 2.81 15.31
CA GLY A 131 -19.60 3.24 15.07
C GLY A 131 -18.76 2.29 14.21
N GLY A 132 -19.38 1.25 13.63
CA GLY A 132 -18.75 0.32 12.68
C GLY A 132 -18.45 0.95 11.32
N ILE A 133 -19.22 1.98 10.94
CA ILE A 133 -19.02 2.76 9.71
C ILE A 133 -18.55 4.18 10.06
N LYS A 134 -17.46 4.61 9.42
CA LYS A 134 -16.97 5.99 9.50
C LYS A 134 -17.05 6.66 8.13
N PHE A 135 -17.61 7.87 8.09
CA PHE A 135 -17.58 8.70 6.89
C PHE A 135 -16.19 9.28 6.68
N LEU A 136 -15.81 9.36 5.41
CA LEU A 136 -14.51 9.83 5.00
C LEU A 136 -14.65 10.96 4.00
N GLU A 137 -13.78 11.96 4.15
CA GLU A 137 -13.50 12.92 3.09
C GLU A 137 -12.03 12.82 2.69
N PRO A 138 -11.74 13.04 1.41
CA PRO A 138 -10.37 13.14 0.98
C PRO A 138 -9.71 14.37 1.64
N GLU A 139 -8.58 14.18 2.30
CA GLU A 139 -7.74 15.29 2.72
C GLU A 139 -7.20 16.04 1.49
N GLU A 140 -7.02 17.36 1.64
CA GLU A 140 -6.42 18.22 0.61
C GLU A 140 -4.95 17.85 0.30
N HIS A 141 -4.30 17.08 1.18
CA HIS A 141 -2.93 16.64 0.99
C HIS A 141 -2.85 15.34 0.15
N TYR A 142 -2.44 15.52 -1.10
CA TYR A 142 -2.09 14.46 -2.01
C TYR A 142 -0.76 13.81 -1.58
N SER A 143 -0.78 12.55 -1.12
CA SER A 143 0.47 11.79 -1.00
C SER A 143 0.81 11.14 -2.34
N CYS A 144 1.73 11.76 -3.07
CA CYS A 144 2.45 11.30 -4.27
C CYS A 144 1.65 10.49 -5.30
N GLY A 145 1.32 11.14 -6.42
CA GLY A 145 0.84 10.46 -7.63
C GLY A 145 1.72 9.27 -8.03
N GLU A 146 1.07 8.20 -8.48
CA GLU A 146 1.63 7.02 -9.17
C GLU A 146 2.71 6.18 -8.45
N LYS A 147 3.18 6.56 -7.25
CA LYS A 147 4.33 5.91 -6.60
C LYS A 147 3.99 5.29 -5.25
N TYR A 148 4.06 3.97 -5.18
CA TYR A 148 3.86 3.19 -3.94
C TYR A 148 4.93 3.41 -2.88
N PHE A 149 4.54 3.17 -1.63
CA PHE A 149 5.46 2.90 -0.52
C PHE A 149 5.49 1.38 -0.27
N PHE A 150 6.53 0.72 -0.79
CA PHE A 150 6.67 -0.73 -0.77
C PHE A 150 7.39 -1.22 0.48
N TYR A 151 6.90 -2.32 1.02
CA TYR A 151 7.69 -3.30 1.75
C TYR A 151 8.25 -4.31 0.73
N LEU A 152 9.57 -4.36 0.56
CA LEU A 152 10.24 -5.28 -0.37
C LEU A 152 10.60 -6.58 0.34
N ALA A 153 9.80 -7.61 0.12
CA ALA A 153 10.03 -8.96 0.58
C ALA A 153 10.99 -9.71 -0.36
N ALA A 154 11.97 -10.41 0.22
CA ALA A 154 12.93 -11.23 -0.52
C ALA A 154 13.41 -12.36 0.40
N PRO A 155 13.68 -13.57 -0.13
CA PRO A 155 14.16 -14.66 0.70
C PRO A 155 15.59 -14.36 1.18
N TYR A 156 15.91 -14.76 2.41
CA TYR A 156 17.22 -14.49 3.01
C TYR A 156 17.88 -15.77 3.51
N THR A 157 17.21 -16.50 4.39
CA THR A 157 17.75 -17.65 5.13
C THR A 157 18.34 -18.72 4.20
N HIS A 158 19.62 -19.03 4.40
CA HIS A 158 20.37 -20.08 3.72
C HIS A 158 21.57 -20.48 4.59
N PRO A 159 22.01 -21.75 4.65
CA PRO A 159 23.19 -22.15 5.45
C PRO A 159 24.50 -21.52 4.94
N ASP A 160 24.67 -21.43 3.63
CA ASP A 160 25.85 -20.82 3.01
C ASP A 160 25.85 -19.28 3.13
N PRO A 161 26.86 -18.66 3.78
CA PRO A 161 26.99 -17.21 3.87
C PRO A 161 27.12 -16.50 2.52
N ALA A 162 27.73 -17.13 1.51
CA ALA A 162 27.87 -16.54 0.18
C ALA A 162 26.50 -16.35 -0.48
N VAL A 163 25.59 -17.31 -0.31
CA VAL A 163 24.21 -17.21 -0.81
C VAL A 163 23.45 -16.11 -0.07
N ARG A 164 23.61 -15.97 1.24
CA ARG A 164 23.00 -14.86 2.00
C ARG A 164 23.51 -13.51 1.55
N GLN A 165 24.81 -13.39 1.28
CA GLN A 165 25.41 -12.17 0.75
C GLN A 165 24.87 -11.83 -0.65
N GLN A 166 24.73 -12.83 -1.52
CA GLN A 166 24.15 -12.63 -2.85
C GLN A 166 22.68 -12.18 -2.78
N ARG A 167 21.86 -12.82 -1.94
CA ARG A 167 20.46 -12.44 -1.70
C ARG A 167 20.33 -11.01 -1.15
N TRP A 168 21.22 -10.62 -0.26
CA TRP A 168 21.31 -9.24 0.20
C TRP A 168 21.59 -8.27 -0.95
N LEU A 169 22.55 -8.59 -1.82
CA LEU A 169 22.86 -7.75 -2.99
C LEU A 169 21.68 -7.67 -3.97
N ASP A 170 20.97 -8.78 -4.19
CA ASP A 170 19.79 -8.82 -5.06
C ASP A 170 18.66 -7.94 -4.52
N ALA A 171 18.33 -8.08 -3.23
CA ALA A 171 17.33 -7.25 -2.55
C ALA A 171 17.72 -5.77 -2.57
N THR A 172 19.00 -5.47 -2.35
CA THR A 172 19.52 -4.09 -2.37
C THR A 172 19.40 -3.47 -3.76
N ARG A 173 19.76 -4.22 -4.82
CA ARG A 173 19.61 -3.77 -6.21
C ARG A 173 18.15 -3.52 -6.58
N ALA A 174 17.27 -4.43 -6.19
CA ALA A 174 15.82 -4.29 -6.43
C ALA A 174 15.25 -3.07 -5.72
N ALA A 175 15.63 -2.83 -4.46
CA ALA A 175 15.21 -1.64 -3.71
C ALA A 175 15.71 -0.36 -4.39
N ALA A 176 16.99 -0.32 -4.79
CA ALA A 176 17.56 0.82 -5.50
C ALA A 176 16.84 1.09 -6.83
N TRP A 177 16.51 0.04 -7.59
CA TRP A 177 15.76 0.18 -8.84
C TRP A 177 14.36 0.75 -8.60
N LEU A 178 13.60 0.22 -7.62
CA LEU A 178 12.28 0.75 -7.25
C LEU A 178 12.36 2.24 -6.84
N MET A 179 13.39 2.62 -6.10
CA MET A 179 13.65 4.02 -5.73
C MET A 179 13.95 4.90 -6.93
N GLN A 180 14.72 4.41 -7.91
CA GLN A 180 14.97 5.11 -9.17
C GLN A 180 13.68 5.29 -9.99
N GLN A 181 12.74 4.34 -9.89
CA GLN A 181 11.41 4.48 -10.46
C GLN A 181 10.49 5.43 -9.67
N GLY A 182 10.99 6.06 -8.59
CA GLY A 182 10.25 7.04 -7.78
C GLY A 182 9.43 6.45 -6.63
N HIS A 183 9.53 5.14 -6.38
CA HIS A 183 8.86 4.50 -5.25
C HIS A 183 9.63 4.76 -3.95
N ARG A 184 8.89 4.69 -2.83
CA ARG A 184 9.50 4.62 -1.49
C ARG A 184 9.61 3.15 -1.12
N VAL A 185 10.70 2.72 -0.48
CA VAL A 185 10.94 1.31 -0.21
C VAL A 185 11.47 1.11 1.20
N LEU A 186 10.83 0.22 1.96
CA LEU A 186 11.39 -0.46 3.12
C LEU A 186 11.90 -1.82 2.65
N SER A 187 13.20 -2.06 2.74
CA SER A 187 13.83 -3.34 2.37
C SER A 187 14.50 -3.95 3.60
N PRO A 188 13.81 -4.86 4.32
CA PRO A 188 14.32 -5.46 5.55
C PRO A 188 15.65 -6.17 5.35
N ILE A 189 15.87 -6.86 4.22
CA ILE A 189 17.13 -7.57 3.97
C ILE A 189 18.28 -6.58 3.74
N SER A 190 18.04 -5.52 2.95
CA SER A 190 19.05 -4.48 2.70
C SER A 190 19.53 -3.81 3.99
N MET A 191 18.61 -3.61 4.94
CA MET A 191 18.89 -3.03 6.25
C MET A 191 19.47 -4.05 7.23
N GLY A 192 18.85 -5.23 7.33
CA GLY A 192 19.11 -6.23 8.36
C GLY A 192 20.40 -7.03 8.16
N HIS A 193 20.82 -7.27 6.91
CA HIS A 193 22.04 -8.04 6.66
C HIS A 193 23.31 -7.35 7.23
N PRO A 194 23.59 -6.06 6.96
CA PRO A 194 24.69 -5.36 7.61
C PRO A 194 24.59 -5.36 9.14
N MET A 195 23.39 -5.16 9.69
CA MET A 195 23.18 -5.17 11.15
C MET A 195 23.52 -6.54 11.75
N SER A 196 23.06 -7.63 11.11
CA SER A 196 23.38 -8.99 11.52
C SER A 196 24.88 -9.27 11.49
N VAL A 197 25.59 -8.83 10.44
CA VAL A 197 27.05 -8.95 10.32
C VAL A 197 27.77 -8.15 11.42
N MET A 198 27.23 -7.00 11.82
CA MET A 198 27.75 -6.15 12.89
C MET A 198 27.38 -6.63 14.31
N GLY A 199 26.71 -7.79 14.43
CA GLY A 199 26.39 -8.41 15.70
C GLY A 199 25.01 -8.06 16.26
N ALA A 200 24.10 -7.49 15.46
CA ALA A 200 22.69 -7.45 15.82
C ALA A 200 22.19 -8.90 15.90
N GLY A 201 22.04 -9.38 17.13
CA GLY A 201 21.45 -10.67 17.45
C GLY A 201 19.92 -10.60 17.46
N GLY A 202 19.32 -11.77 17.50
CA GLY A 202 17.87 -11.93 17.53
C GLY A 202 17.53 -13.31 17.00
N ASP A 203 16.57 -13.97 17.64
CA ASP A 203 15.97 -15.15 17.04
C ASP A 203 15.06 -14.73 15.87
N TRP A 204 14.52 -15.74 15.20
CA TRP A 204 13.59 -15.52 14.09
C TRP A 204 12.41 -14.61 14.49
N ALA A 205 11.90 -14.74 15.72
CA ALA A 205 10.74 -13.98 16.19
C ALA A 205 11.05 -12.47 16.31
N ALA A 206 12.23 -12.12 16.82
CA ALA A 206 12.66 -10.72 16.91
C ALA A 206 12.77 -10.05 15.54
N TRP A 207 13.36 -10.75 14.56
CA TRP A 207 13.47 -10.25 13.19
C TRP A 207 12.11 -10.18 12.50
N ASN A 208 11.27 -11.19 12.69
CA ASN A 208 9.92 -11.22 12.13
C ASN A 208 9.07 -10.05 12.65
N ALA A 209 9.11 -9.75 13.96
CA ALA A 209 8.39 -8.61 14.53
C ALA A 209 8.81 -7.27 13.89
N GLN A 210 10.12 -7.09 13.65
CA GLN A 210 10.64 -5.92 12.95
C GLN A 210 10.15 -5.85 11.49
N CYS A 211 10.16 -6.97 10.78
CA CYS A 211 9.65 -7.08 9.40
C CYS A 211 8.17 -6.74 9.32
N LEU A 212 7.33 -7.29 10.20
CA LEU A 212 5.90 -7.02 10.23
C LEU A 212 5.59 -5.55 10.56
N ALA A 213 6.32 -4.93 11.49
CA ALA A 213 6.17 -3.50 11.78
C ALA A 213 6.50 -2.61 10.55
N MET A 214 7.52 -2.99 9.76
CA MET A 214 7.81 -2.31 8.49
C MET A 214 6.70 -2.50 7.46
N LEU A 215 6.14 -3.71 7.37
CA LEU A 215 5.04 -4.02 6.46
C LEU A 215 3.77 -3.24 6.82
N GLU A 216 3.49 -3.06 8.11
CA GLU A 216 2.37 -2.24 8.60
C GLU A 216 2.51 -0.76 8.21
N ALA A 217 3.74 -0.23 8.27
CA ALA A 217 4.08 1.12 7.86
C ALA A 217 4.02 1.32 6.33
N ALA A 218 4.23 0.26 5.57
CA ALA A 218 4.14 0.27 4.11
C ALA A 218 2.69 0.30 3.63
N ARG A 219 2.51 0.70 2.35
CA ARG A 219 1.19 0.74 1.68
C ARG A 219 0.95 -0.40 0.71
N ALA A 220 2.01 -1.14 0.37
CA ALA A 220 1.95 -2.32 -0.48
C ALA A 220 3.12 -3.24 -0.13
N MET A 221 2.91 -4.54 -0.27
CA MET A 221 4.00 -5.52 -0.28
C MET A 221 4.47 -5.70 -1.71
N CYS A 222 5.78 -5.87 -1.91
CA CYS A 222 6.38 -6.21 -3.20
C CYS A 222 7.32 -7.38 -2.99
N ILE A 223 7.10 -8.49 -3.69
CA ILE A 223 7.89 -9.71 -3.59
C ILE A 223 8.92 -9.73 -4.72
N LEU A 224 10.20 -9.77 -4.37
CA LEU A 224 11.28 -10.03 -5.31
C LEU A 224 11.27 -11.51 -5.69
N LYS A 225 10.92 -11.82 -6.94
CA LYS A 225 10.98 -13.18 -7.49
C LYS A 225 12.41 -13.48 -7.92
N GLN A 226 13.08 -14.36 -7.18
CA GLN A 226 14.38 -14.91 -7.57
C GLN A 226 14.20 -16.12 -8.49
N ASP A 227 15.21 -16.38 -9.33
CA ASP A 227 15.19 -17.40 -10.40
C ASP A 227 15.01 -18.84 -9.89
N ASP A 228 15.31 -19.08 -8.62
CA ASP A 228 15.21 -20.39 -7.96
C ASP A 228 13.83 -20.68 -7.35
N ASP A 229 12.86 -19.79 -7.55
CA ASP A 229 11.53 -19.84 -6.91
C ASP A 229 11.60 -19.95 -5.37
N ALA A 230 12.74 -19.62 -4.73
CA ALA A 230 12.89 -19.71 -3.28
C ALA A 230 11.91 -18.81 -2.53
N TRP A 231 11.41 -17.76 -3.18
CA TRP A 231 10.36 -16.91 -2.64
C TRP A 231 9.06 -17.68 -2.33
N ARG A 232 8.74 -18.75 -3.10
CA ARG A 232 7.54 -19.58 -2.88
C ARG A 232 7.63 -20.41 -1.61
N GLN A 233 8.84 -20.87 -1.27
CA GLN A 233 9.11 -21.78 -0.16
C GLN A 233 9.51 -21.03 1.12
N SER A 234 9.65 -19.71 1.05
CA SER A 234 10.08 -18.89 2.18
C SER A 234 8.96 -18.74 3.20
N VAL A 235 9.15 -19.36 4.38
CA VAL A 235 8.23 -19.24 5.53
C VAL A 235 7.99 -17.77 5.88
N ASP A 236 9.04 -16.95 5.80
CA ASP A 236 8.99 -15.51 6.13
C ASP A 236 8.07 -14.76 5.16
N ILE A 237 8.27 -14.94 3.85
CA ILE A 237 7.45 -14.28 2.83
C ILE A 237 5.99 -14.74 2.91
N GLN A 238 5.75 -16.01 3.24
CA GLN A 238 4.40 -16.53 3.43
C GLN A 238 3.71 -15.85 4.63
N ALA A 239 4.39 -15.78 5.79
CA ALA A 239 3.88 -15.08 6.96
C ALA A 239 3.63 -13.59 6.71
N GLU A 240 4.53 -12.93 5.99
CA GLU A 240 4.40 -11.52 5.58
C GLU A 240 3.24 -11.33 4.59
N ALA A 241 3.06 -12.22 3.62
CA ALA A 241 1.97 -12.16 2.65
C ALA A 241 0.60 -12.37 3.33
N GLU A 242 0.51 -13.31 4.27
CA GLU A 242 -0.67 -13.47 5.12
C GLU A 242 -0.96 -12.22 5.94
N HIS A 243 0.06 -11.58 6.52
CA HIS A 243 -0.11 -10.35 7.28
C HIS A 243 -0.53 -9.18 6.39
N ALA A 244 0.09 -9.03 5.22
CA ALA A 244 -0.29 -8.05 4.20
C ALA A 244 -1.76 -8.22 3.79
N HIS A 245 -2.21 -9.47 3.64
CA HIS A 245 -3.59 -9.79 3.32
C HIS A 245 -4.55 -9.37 4.44
N LYS A 246 -4.23 -9.69 5.71
CA LYS A 246 -5.00 -9.25 6.89
C LYS A 246 -5.12 -7.72 6.98
N LEU A 247 -4.09 -6.99 6.52
CA LEU A 247 -4.06 -5.53 6.48
C LEU A 247 -4.71 -4.92 5.21
N GLY A 248 -5.21 -5.75 4.28
CA GLY A 248 -5.76 -5.29 3.02
C GLY A 248 -4.74 -4.61 2.09
N ARG A 249 -3.45 -4.95 2.22
CA ARG A 249 -2.39 -4.37 1.40
C ARG A 249 -2.28 -5.13 0.06
N PRO A 250 -2.19 -4.42 -1.08
CA PRO A 250 -1.92 -5.07 -2.34
C PRO A 250 -0.52 -5.68 -2.35
N ILE A 251 -0.41 -6.86 -2.96
CA ILE A 251 0.85 -7.59 -3.14
C ILE A 251 1.29 -7.48 -4.60
N TRP A 252 2.52 -7.03 -4.80
CA TRP A 252 3.17 -6.88 -6.08
C TRP A 252 4.25 -7.93 -6.25
N SER A 253 4.61 -8.20 -7.49
CA SER A 253 5.76 -9.00 -7.86
C SER A 253 6.75 -8.15 -8.62
N LEU A 254 8.03 -8.34 -8.31
CA LEU A 254 9.15 -7.73 -8.98
C LEU A 254 10.04 -8.84 -9.53
N THR A 255 10.11 -8.95 -10.85
CA THR A 255 10.88 -10.00 -11.54
C THR A 255 12.07 -9.38 -12.26
N PRO A 256 13.31 -9.85 -12.02
CA PRO A 256 14.48 -9.43 -12.80
C PRO A 256 14.29 -9.68 -14.30
N MET A 257 14.85 -8.81 -15.13
CA MET A 257 14.86 -8.94 -16.58
C MET A 257 16.29 -9.10 -17.10
N GLU A 258 16.45 -9.81 -18.23
CA GLU A 258 17.70 -9.80 -18.98
C GLU A 258 18.09 -8.35 -19.32
N GLY A 259 19.33 -7.96 -19.00
CA GLY A 259 19.83 -6.60 -19.20
C GLY A 259 19.77 -5.68 -17.97
N GLY A 260 19.36 -6.19 -16.79
CA GLY A 260 19.53 -5.49 -15.51
C GLY A 260 18.36 -4.60 -15.07
N GLY A 261 17.20 -4.71 -15.72
CA GLY A 261 15.93 -4.08 -15.29
C GLY A 261 15.05 -5.02 -14.46
N TYR A 262 13.86 -4.53 -14.10
CA TYR A 262 12.84 -5.32 -13.43
C TYR A 262 11.46 -5.08 -14.05
N ASN A 263 10.64 -6.13 -14.06
CA ASN A 263 9.22 -6.03 -14.35
C ASN A 263 8.43 -5.96 -13.04
N LEU A 264 7.67 -4.87 -12.85
CA LEU A 264 6.81 -4.67 -11.69
C LEU A 264 5.36 -4.90 -12.10
N GLY A 265 4.69 -5.86 -11.47
CA GLY A 265 3.29 -6.19 -11.77
C GLY A 265 2.54 -6.65 -10.54
N VAL A 266 1.22 -6.54 -10.56
CA VAL A 266 0.36 -7.08 -9.50
C VAL A 266 0.57 -8.60 -9.41
N GLN A 267 0.76 -9.12 -8.20
CA GLN A 267 0.89 -10.56 -8.00
C GLN A 267 -0.48 -11.22 -8.12
N THR A 268 -0.69 -11.98 -9.20
CA THR A 268 -1.97 -12.63 -9.51
C THR A 268 -2.06 -14.07 -9.04
N GLU A 269 -0.94 -14.67 -8.61
CA GLU A 269 -0.93 -16.02 -8.08
C GLU A 269 -1.55 -16.05 -6.68
N GLN A 270 -2.80 -16.54 -6.59
CA GLN A 270 -3.55 -16.73 -5.34
C GLN A 270 -3.44 -18.17 -4.83
N ARG A 271 -2.23 -18.67 -4.58
CA ARG A 271 -2.07 -19.88 -3.76
C ARG A 271 -1.34 -19.48 -2.49
N TRP A 272 -2.12 -19.04 -1.52
CA TRP A 272 -1.67 -18.78 -0.15
C TRP A 272 -2.27 -19.80 0.83
N TRP A 273 -2.71 -20.96 0.30
CA TRP A 273 -3.07 -22.22 0.97
C TRP A 273 -3.17 -23.34 -0.07
#